data_AF-A0AAW5N352-F1
#
_entry.id   AF-A0AAW5N352-F1
#
_cell.length_a   1.000
_cell.length_b   1.000
_cell.length_c   1.000
_cell.angle_alpha   90.00
_cell.angle_beta   90.00
_cell.angle_gamma   90.00
#
_symmetry.space_group_name_H-M   'P 1'
#
loop_
_entity.id
_entity.type
_entity.pdbx_description
1 polymer ?
#
loop_
_entity_poly.entity_id
_entity_poly.type
_entity_poly.pdbx_seq_one_letter_code
_entity_poly.pdbx_strand_id
1 'polypeptide(L)'
;MQWPPRQALCYIKSEIDVGLRPDHIQSFGKPVELTWQKVYQAYQEACDRAGLVDFAELLLRAHELCLNNPHILQHYRERFT
;
A
#
# COMPACT_ATOMS: atom_id res chain seq x y z
N MET A 1 14.54 -10.30 -19.17
CA MET A 1 14.08 -10.19 -17.77
C MET A 1 12.55 -10.18 -17.78
N GLN A 2 11.90 -11.16 -17.17
CA GLN A 2 10.44 -11.31 -17.23
C GLN A 2 9.67 -10.29 -16.36
N TRP A 3 10.36 -9.59 -15.45
CA TRP A 3 9.76 -8.64 -14.50
C TRP A 3 10.59 -7.34 -14.43
N PRO A 4 10.35 -6.37 -15.32
CA PRO A 4 11.06 -5.10 -15.32
C PRO A 4 10.76 -4.27 -14.06
N PRO A 5 11.75 -3.63 -13.40
CA PRO A 5 11.53 -2.83 -12.18
C PRO A 5 10.51 -1.71 -12.35
N ARG A 6 10.44 -1.10 -13.53
CA ARG A 6 9.44 -0.05 -13.82
C ARG A 6 8.01 -0.60 -13.82
N GLN A 7 7.79 -1.82 -14.31
CA GLN A 7 6.47 -2.45 -14.29
C GLN A 7 6.05 -2.80 -12.85
N ALA A 8 6.99 -3.29 -12.04
CA ALA A 8 6.76 -3.51 -10.61
C ALA A 8 6.31 -2.23 -9.90
N LEU A 9 7.02 -1.12 -10.13
CA LEU A 9 6.68 0.16 -9.52
C LEU A 9 5.31 0.67 -9.95
N CYS A 10 4.97 0.56 -11.24
CA CYS A 10 3.65 0.94 -11.74
C CYS A 10 2.54 0.10 -11.10
N TYR A 11 2.74 -1.21 -10.99
CA TYR A 11 1.80 -2.12 -10.35
C TYR A 11 1.61 -1.79 -8.86
N ILE A 12 2.69 -1.65 -8.10
CA ILE A 12 2.63 -1.32 -6.66
C ILE A 12 1.87 -0.01 -6.45
N LYS A 13 2.17 1.03 -7.23
CA LYS A 13 1.49 2.33 -7.12
C LYS A 13 0.00 2.22 -7.43
N SER A 14 -0.40 1.49 -8.47
CA SER A 14 -1.82 1.34 -8.79
C SER A 14 -2.61 0.64 -7.68
N GLU A 15 -2.02 -0.34 -7.00
CA GLU A 15 -2.67 -1.01 -5.87
C GLU A 15 -2.77 -0.08 -4.64
N ILE A 16 -1.71 0.69 -4.35
CA ILE A 16 -1.72 1.67 -3.24
C ILE A 16 -2.75 2.78 -3.49
N ASP A 17 -2.87 3.29 -4.73
CA ASP A 17 -3.84 4.33 -5.07
C ASP A 17 -5.30 3.87 -4.87
N VAL A 18 -5.57 2.57 -5.01
CA VAL A 18 -6.87 1.95 -4.72
C VAL A 18 -7.05 1.67 -3.21
N GLY A 19 -5.97 1.74 -2.42
CA GLY A 19 -5.97 1.44 -1.00
C GLY A 19 -5.82 -0.05 -0.69
N LEU A 20 -5.29 -0.85 -1.62
CA LEU A 20 -5.09 -2.28 -1.44
C LEU A 20 -3.69 -2.58 -0.88
N ARG A 21 -3.68 -3.39 0.18
CA ARG A 21 -2.47 -3.99 0.74
C ARG A 21 -2.13 -5.28 0.00
N PRO A 22 -0.86 -5.73 -0.02
CA PRO A 22 -0.46 -6.98 -0.66
C PRO A 22 -1.34 -8.16 -0.26
N ASP A 23 -1.76 -8.22 1.01
CA ASP A 23 -2.61 -9.28 1.56
C ASP A 23 -4.06 -9.24 1.05
N HIS A 24 -4.51 -8.08 0.56
CA HIS A 24 -5.87 -7.88 0.04
C HIS A 24 -5.97 -8.07 -1.48
N ILE A 25 -4.85 -8.29 -2.18
CA ILE A 25 -4.83 -8.52 -3.62
C ILE A 25 -5.34 -9.94 -3.91
N GLN A 26 -6.50 -10.02 -4.58
CA GLN A 26 -7.06 -11.29 -5.03
C GLN A 26 -6.40 -11.71 -6.35
N SER A 27 -5.57 -12.75 -6.31
CA SER A 27 -4.83 -13.22 -7.49
C SER A 27 -5.69 -14.06 -8.46
N PHE A 28 -6.94 -14.39 -8.09
CA PHE A 28 -7.91 -15.18 -8.88
C PHE A 28 -7.32 -16.41 -9.61
N GLY A 29 -6.29 -17.05 -9.03
CA GLY A 29 -5.60 -18.20 -9.64
C GLY A 29 -4.68 -17.88 -10.81
N LYS A 30 -4.42 -16.60 -11.12
CA LYS A 30 -3.47 -16.19 -12.15
C LYS A 30 -2.03 -16.23 -11.61
N PRO A 31 -1.11 -16.99 -12.24
CA PRO A 31 0.28 -17.09 -11.78
C PRO A 31 1.05 -15.76 -11.82
N VAL A 32 0.66 -14.87 -12.73
CA VAL A 32 1.28 -13.55 -12.93
C VAL A 32 0.95 -12.63 -11.76
N GLU A 33 -0.33 -12.49 -11.39
CA GLU A 33 -0.77 -11.70 -10.24
C GLU A 33 -0.17 -12.23 -8.92
N LEU A 34 -0.06 -13.55 -8.74
CA LEU A 34 0.65 -14.11 -7.58
C LEU A 34 2.11 -13.67 -7.50
N THR A 35 2.77 -13.54 -8.65
CA THR A 35 4.17 -13.08 -8.69
C THR A 35 4.25 -11.58 -8.36
N TRP A 36 3.35 -10.77 -8.91
CA TRP A 36 3.29 -9.35 -8.61
C TRP A 36 2.96 -9.06 -7.14
N GLN A 37 2.04 -9.83 -6.55
CA GLN A 37 1.71 -9.76 -5.13
C GLN A 37 2.94 -10.02 -4.26
N LYS A 38 3.74 -11.05 -4.59
CA LYS A 38 5.01 -11.34 -3.89
C LYS A 38 6.03 -10.21 -4.02
N VAL A 39 6.14 -9.61 -5.20
CA VAL A 39 7.03 -8.46 -5.43
C VAL A 39 6.60 -7.27 -4.57
N TYR A 40 5.30 -6.98 -4.51
CA TYR A 40 4.77 -5.91 -3.67
C TYR A 40 4.98 -6.21 -2.18
N GLN A 41 4.71 -7.42 -1.73
CA GLN A 41 4.96 -7.83 -0.34
C GLN A 41 6.43 -7.63 0.05
N ALA A 42 7.37 -8.11 -0.77
CA ALA A 42 8.80 -7.95 -0.50
C ALA A 42 9.24 -6.47 -0.50
N TYR A 43 8.66 -5.64 -1.37
CA TYR A 43 8.88 -4.19 -1.38
C TYR A 43 8.41 -3.56 -0.06
N GLN A 44 7.19 -3.87 0.38
CA GLN A 44 6.62 -3.33 1.60
C GLN A 44 7.45 -3.74 2.83
N GLU A 45 7.83 -5.02 2.94
CA GLU A 45 8.68 -5.51 4.04
C GLU A 45 10.06 -4.83 4.06
N ALA A 46 10.63 -4.53 2.89
CA ALA A 46 11.90 -3.81 2.80
C ALA A 46 11.75 -2.35 3.25
N CYS A 47 10.69 -1.66 2.82
CA CYS A 47 10.37 -0.30 3.24
C CYS A 47 10.11 -0.22 4.74
N ASP A 48 9.31 -1.13 5.29
CA ASP A 48 8.98 -1.20 6.72
C ASP A 48 10.22 -1.41 7.58
N ARG A 49 11.10 -2.33 7.17
CA ARG A 49 12.36 -2.61 7.88
C ARG A 49 13.33 -1.43 7.86
N ALA A 50 13.35 -0.68 6.76
CA ALA A 50 14.19 0.49 6.60
C ALA A 50 13.57 1.77 7.18
N GLY A 51 12.30 1.74 7.62
CA GLY A 51 11.56 2.93 8.05
C GLY A 51 11.31 3.92 6.90
N LEU A 52 11.30 3.45 5.65
CA LEU A 52 11.08 4.26 4.46
C LEU A 52 9.58 4.33 4.17
N VAL A 53 9.09 5.54 3.90
CA VAL A 53 7.70 5.78 3.52
C VAL A 53 7.69 6.62 2.25
N ASP A 54 7.10 6.10 1.18
CA ASP A 54 6.89 6.86 -0.05
C ASP A 54 5.60 7.70 0.02
N PHE A 55 5.40 8.59 -0.95
CA PHE A 55 4.26 9.51 -0.94
C PHE A 55 2.89 8.81 -0.93
N ALA A 56 2.77 7.68 -1.64
CA ALA A 56 1.51 6.96 -1.72
C ALA A 56 1.23 6.25 -0.38
N GLU A 57 2.27 5.70 0.25
CA GLU A 57 2.21 5.09 1.56
C GLU A 57 1.86 6.09 2.68
N LEU A 58 2.30 7.36 2.57
CA LEU A 58 1.90 8.41 3.52
C LEU A 58 0.38 8.62 3.55
N LEU A 59 -0.25 8.71 2.37
CA LEU A 59 -1.69 8.91 2.27
C LEU A 59 -2.46 7.70 2.79
N LEU A 60 -2.04 6.50 2.40
CA LEU A 60 -2.69 5.27 2.83
C LEU A 60 -2.56 5.06 4.34
N ARG A 61 -1.39 5.31 4.93
CA ARG A 61 -1.20 5.24 6.39
C ARG A 61 -1.99 6.31 7.14
N ALA A 62 -2.08 7.52 6.62
CA ALA A 62 -2.91 8.56 7.23
C ALA A 62 -4.39 8.15 7.24
N HIS A 63 -4.86 7.54 6.15
CA HIS A 63 -6.21 6.99 6.06
C HIS A 63 -6.43 5.83 7.05
N GLU A 64 -5.52 4.85 7.10
CA GLU A 64 -5.59 3.73 8.04
C GLU A 64 -5.52 4.19 9.50
N LEU A 65 -4.70 5.21 9.81
CA LEU A 65 -4.61 5.79 11.14
C LEU A 65 -5.98 6.34 11.58
N CYS A 66 -6.63 7.12 10.72
CA CYS A 66 -7.95 7.67 10.96
C CYS A 66 -9.03 6.60 11.09
N LEU A 67 -8.98 5.55 10.26
CA LEU A 67 -9.94 4.43 10.33
C LEU A 67 -9.80 3.62 11.63
N ASN A 68 -8.57 3.33 12.04
CA ASN A 68 -8.30 2.48 13.19
C ASN A 68 -8.35 3.24 14.53
N ASN A 69 -8.27 4.58 14.50
CA ASN A 69 -8.26 5.42 15.69
C ASN A 69 -9.36 6.49 15.63
N PRO A 70 -10.60 6.16 16.05
CA PRO A 70 -11.73 7.07 15.93
C PRO A 70 -11.54 8.39 16.69
N HIS A 71 -10.77 8.39 17.78
CA HIS A 71 -10.44 9.61 18.54
C HIS A 71 -9.53 10.57 17.75
N ILE A 72 -8.56 10.06 16.98
CA ILE A 72 -7.70 10.87 16.11
C ILE A 72 -8.53 11.47 14.98
N LEU A 73 -9.38 10.65 14.36
CA LEU A 73 -10.31 11.09 13.33
C LEU A 73 -11.23 12.21 13.85
N GLN A 74 -11.80 12.03 15.05
CA GLN A 74 -12.67 13.04 15.65
C GLN A 74 -11.92 14.35 15.92
N HIS A 75 -10.71 14.28 16.50
CA HIS A 75 -9.87 15.46 16.75
C HIS A 75 -9.61 16.27 15.48
N TYR A 76 -9.26 15.60 14.37
CA TYR A 76 -9.02 16.30 13.11
C TYR A 76 -10.30 16.79 12.43
N ARG A 77 -11.41 16.07 12.57
CA ARG A 77 -12.72 16.55 12.10
C ARG A 77 -13.13 17.83 12.79
N GLU A 78 -13.00 17.91 14.11
CA GLU A 78 -13.35 19.10 14.90
C GLU A 78 -12.45 20.30 14.57
N ARG A 79 -11.16 20.06 14.30
CA ARG A 79 -10.18 21.10 13.99
C ARG A 79 -10.36 21.72 12.60
N PHE A 80 -10.80 20.94 11.61
CA PHE A 80 -10.93 21.35 10.22
C PHE A 80 -12.39 21.54 9.76
N THR A 81 -13.31 21.72 10.72
CA THR A 81 -14.71 22.11 10.47
C THR A 81 -14.85 23.60 10.17
#